data_AF-A0A081N017-F1
#
_entry.id   AF-A0A081N017-F1
#
_cell.length_a   1.000
_cell.length_b   1.000
_cell.length_c   1.000
_cell.angle_alpha   90.00
_cell.angle_beta   90.00
_cell.angle_gamma   90.00
#
_symmetry.space_group_name_H-M   'P 1'
#
loop_
_entity.id
_entity.type
_entity.pdbx_description
1 polymer ?
#
loop_
_entity_poly.entity_id
_entity_poly.type
_entity_poly.pdbx_seq_one_letter_code
_entity_poly.pdbx_strand_id
1 'polypeptide(L)'
;MTSFNTPVKTFSSYIFFDRQTRGEDGRKVYIDPGLATRFVELINPTTLPGKQSLQKMIDLKNSAAGITSQSNQGKSTQHRVDCGSVIVTYSVLQSGSPDSHGEGVYITNIQESLNAGKGHLPGLYLAKNRSLNRGQWHAEKFNDQKISTYIGAIGSVLEPKHRAYSVEATANKFGNMFLENANTKNMGNSFSLYYTPSFVIDDLGTWRTPEQKIIKEGNGASELAQVLIETEKHYWSDMGEHQHHWYVFDNGAKLLSDALKKIRNSGQKSLKHQKFEFINPKTDLGLLLENLDRLQAEVINKMGQTEGTSLVTRLHQGMNKKLDNQVRAHPMQWSPSSTLTADTNTIKQLTDKLNASLNNGMAHQLPPFTGLIKKLSTVLGDW
;
A
#
# COMPACT_ATOMS: atom_id res chain seq x y z
N MET A 1 -18.85 -13.06 -16.64
CA MET A 1 -18.34 -13.80 -15.46
C MET A 1 -16.98 -14.28 -15.91
N THR A 2 -15.96 -13.48 -15.63
CA THR A 2 -14.54 -13.77 -15.89
C THR A 2 -13.81 -12.88 -14.91
N SER A 3 -13.74 -13.36 -13.67
CA SER A 3 -12.64 -12.95 -12.79
C SER A 3 -11.36 -13.11 -13.61
N PHE A 4 -10.45 -12.14 -13.53
CA PHE A 4 -9.06 -12.56 -13.52
C PHE A 4 -8.99 -13.49 -12.31
N ASN A 5 -9.17 -14.79 -12.57
CA ASN A 5 -8.71 -15.81 -11.67
C ASN A 5 -7.23 -15.45 -11.53
N THR A 6 -6.86 -14.77 -10.45
CA THR A 6 -5.58 -15.04 -9.83
C THR A 6 -5.60 -16.56 -9.73
N PRO A 7 -4.81 -17.30 -10.54
CA PRO A 7 -4.76 -18.72 -10.36
C PRO A 7 -4.45 -18.90 -8.88
N VAL A 8 -5.09 -19.86 -8.22
CA VAL A 8 -4.59 -20.33 -6.93
C VAL A 8 -3.17 -20.80 -7.23
N LYS A 9 -2.19 -19.90 -7.08
CA LYS A 9 -0.78 -20.16 -7.36
C LYS A 9 -0.30 -20.93 -6.16
N THR A 10 -0.49 -22.23 -6.24
CA THR A 10 0.21 -23.16 -5.37
C THR A 10 1.70 -22.87 -5.51
N PHE A 11 2.42 -22.87 -4.40
CA PHE A 11 3.87 -22.64 -4.40
C PHE A 11 4.64 -23.72 -5.18
N SER A 12 3.99 -24.82 -5.54
CA SER A 12 4.46 -25.88 -6.42
C SER A 12 4.72 -25.46 -7.86
N SER A 13 4.29 -24.27 -8.29
CA SER A 13 4.56 -23.75 -9.64
C SER A 13 5.77 -22.80 -9.69
N TYR A 14 6.44 -22.58 -8.56
CA TYR A 14 7.52 -21.60 -8.46
C TYR A 14 8.84 -22.22 -8.92
N ILE A 15 9.75 -21.41 -9.44
CA ILE A 15 11.08 -21.88 -9.88
C ILE A 15 12.16 -21.27 -9.01
N PHE A 16 13.34 -21.90 -8.95
CA PHE A 16 14.49 -21.31 -8.25
C PHE A 16 14.80 -19.92 -8.82
N PHE A 17 15.00 -18.94 -7.94
CA PHE A 17 15.30 -17.58 -8.35
C PHE A 17 16.65 -17.50 -9.05
N ASP A 18 17.70 -17.96 -8.37
CA ASP A 18 19.06 -18.02 -8.89
C ASP A 18 19.72 -19.39 -8.59
N ARG A 19 20.76 -19.74 -9.34
CA ARG A 19 21.55 -20.96 -9.09
C ARG A 19 22.07 -21.01 -7.64
N GLN A 20 22.50 -19.88 -7.09
CA GLN A 20 23.03 -19.76 -5.73
C GLN A 20 21.97 -19.94 -4.63
N THR A 21 20.69 -19.98 -5.02
CA THR A 21 19.56 -20.07 -4.08
C THR A 21 18.91 -21.45 -4.06
N ARG A 22 19.65 -22.49 -4.47
CA ARG A 22 19.19 -23.89 -4.49
C ARG A 22 19.28 -24.62 -3.15
N GLY A 23 19.73 -23.93 -2.11
CA GLY A 23 19.87 -24.50 -0.75
C GLY A 23 21.22 -25.15 -0.47
N GLU A 24 22.22 -24.95 -1.34
CA GLU A 24 23.62 -25.36 -1.08
C GLU A 24 24.26 -24.51 0.03
N ASP A 25 23.88 -23.24 0.11
CA ASP A 25 24.29 -22.30 1.15
C ASP A 25 23.12 -21.37 1.49
N GLY A 26 22.51 -21.60 2.65
CA GLY A 26 21.31 -20.90 3.12
C GLY A 26 19.99 -21.53 2.67
N ARG A 27 18.90 -20.78 2.78
CA ARG A 27 17.55 -21.24 2.40
C ARG A 27 17.39 -21.28 0.89
N LYS A 28 16.52 -22.18 0.42
CA LYS A 28 16.06 -22.19 -0.97
C LYS A 28 15.27 -20.90 -1.26
N VAL A 29 15.53 -20.23 -2.39
CA VAL A 29 14.75 -19.07 -2.83
C VAL A 29 14.09 -19.39 -4.17
N TYR A 30 12.78 -19.28 -4.18
CA TYR A 30 11.91 -19.49 -5.31
C TYR A 30 11.27 -18.18 -5.73
N ILE A 31 10.86 -18.08 -6.98
CA ILE A 31 10.12 -16.95 -7.52
C ILE A 31 8.98 -17.44 -8.38
N ASP A 32 7.87 -16.71 -8.29
CA ASP A 32 6.76 -16.85 -9.20
C ASP A 32 7.21 -16.46 -10.62
N PRO A 33 7.24 -17.40 -11.59
CA PRO A 33 7.69 -17.09 -12.93
C PRO A 33 6.79 -16.06 -13.64
N GLY A 34 5.53 -15.90 -13.21
CA GLY A 34 4.65 -14.84 -13.70
C GLY A 34 5.13 -13.41 -13.41
N LEU A 35 6.15 -13.24 -12.56
CA LEU A 35 6.77 -11.95 -12.28
C LEU A 35 7.83 -11.53 -13.31
N ALA A 36 8.11 -12.35 -14.34
CA ALA A 36 9.13 -12.06 -15.36
C ALA A 36 8.99 -10.67 -15.99
N THR A 37 7.78 -10.30 -16.42
CA THR A 37 7.49 -8.99 -16.99
C THR A 37 7.78 -7.86 -16.02
N ARG A 38 7.36 -8.01 -14.77
CA ARG A 38 7.55 -7.00 -13.73
C ARG A 38 9.02 -6.86 -13.34
N PHE A 39 9.76 -7.98 -13.36
CA PHE A 39 11.19 -8.01 -13.10
C PHE A 39 11.95 -7.22 -14.16
N VAL A 40 11.72 -7.46 -15.46
CA VAL A 40 12.44 -6.75 -16.53
C VAL A 40 12.08 -5.27 -16.59
N GLU A 41 10.86 -4.90 -16.24
CA GLU A 41 10.43 -3.50 -16.16
C GLU A 41 11.19 -2.73 -15.07
N LEU A 42 11.44 -3.36 -13.92
CA LEU A 42 11.93 -2.68 -12.72
C LEU A 42 13.42 -2.87 -12.44
N ILE A 43 14.03 -3.92 -12.99
CA ILE A 43 15.40 -4.34 -12.68
C ILE A 43 16.15 -4.51 -13.99
N ASN A 44 17.05 -3.57 -14.28
CA ASN A 44 18.03 -3.76 -15.34
C ASN A 44 19.35 -4.33 -14.75
N PRO A 45 19.65 -5.63 -14.95
CA PRO A 45 20.82 -6.29 -14.38
C PRO A 45 22.16 -5.83 -14.97
N THR A 46 22.18 -5.00 -16.03
CA THR A 46 23.42 -4.43 -16.56
C THR A 46 23.87 -3.18 -15.79
N THR A 47 22.90 -2.46 -15.20
CA THR A 47 23.13 -1.25 -14.40
C THR A 47 23.59 -1.57 -12.97
N LEU A 48 24.33 -0.65 -12.34
CA LEU A 48 24.76 -0.82 -10.95
C LEU A 48 23.57 -0.98 -9.97
N PRO A 49 22.49 -0.17 -10.03
CA PRO A 49 21.33 -0.36 -9.16
C PRO A 49 20.63 -1.70 -9.36
N GLY A 50 20.51 -2.18 -10.60
CA GLY A 50 19.89 -3.48 -10.86
C GLY A 50 20.75 -4.66 -10.40
N LYS A 51 22.09 -4.57 -10.54
CA LYS A 51 23.02 -5.57 -9.96
C LYS A 51 22.91 -5.64 -8.44
N GLN A 52 22.84 -4.48 -7.77
CA GLN A 52 22.64 -4.42 -6.33
C GLN A 52 21.29 -5.00 -5.92
N SER A 53 20.24 -4.73 -6.69
CA SER A 53 18.90 -5.26 -6.44
C SER A 53 18.89 -6.78 -6.56
N LEU A 54 19.50 -7.31 -7.63
CA LEU A 54 19.65 -8.74 -7.85
C LEU A 54 20.41 -9.42 -6.70
N GLN A 55 21.54 -8.85 -6.28
CA GLN A 55 22.32 -9.40 -5.19
C GLN A 55 21.52 -9.46 -3.89
N LYS A 56 20.83 -8.37 -3.53
CA LYS A 56 19.95 -8.36 -2.34
C LYS A 56 18.82 -9.38 -2.41
N MET A 57 18.29 -9.65 -3.61
CA MET A 57 17.29 -10.71 -3.80
C MET A 57 17.88 -12.11 -3.62
N ILE A 58 19.12 -12.35 -4.06
CA ILE A 58 19.85 -13.60 -3.81
C ILE A 58 20.10 -13.77 -2.29
N ASP A 59 20.49 -12.68 -1.62
CA ASP A 59 20.80 -12.66 -0.18
C ASP A 59 19.58 -12.96 0.71
N LEU A 60 18.35 -12.99 0.16
CA LEU A 60 17.17 -13.51 0.86
C LEU A 60 17.39 -14.93 1.38
N LYS A 61 18.26 -15.72 0.75
CA LYS A 61 18.64 -17.06 1.23
C LYS A 61 19.15 -17.03 2.69
N ASN A 62 19.74 -15.92 3.13
CA ASN A 62 20.32 -15.74 4.46
C ASN A 62 19.55 -14.72 5.32
N SER A 63 18.89 -13.74 4.68
CA SER A 63 18.29 -12.59 5.38
C SER A 63 16.76 -12.62 5.49
N ALA A 64 16.09 -13.59 4.85
CA ALA A 64 14.63 -13.66 4.85
C ALA A 64 14.04 -13.77 6.26
N ALA A 65 12.96 -13.00 6.48
CA ALA A 65 12.33 -12.81 7.79
C ALA A 65 13.25 -12.22 8.88
N GLY A 66 14.38 -11.62 8.50
CA GLY A 66 15.28 -10.92 9.42
C GLY A 66 14.69 -9.65 10.02
N ILE A 67 15.38 -9.06 10.99
CA ILE A 67 14.93 -7.85 11.72
C ILE A 67 14.68 -6.65 10.80
N THR A 68 15.39 -6.58 9.67
CA THR A 68 15.30 -5.52 8.65
C THR A 68 14.18 -5.75 7.63
N SER A 69 13.48 -6.88 7.68
CA SER A 69 12.30 -7.11 6.83
C SER A 69 11.07 -6.41 7.39
N GLN A 70 10.12 -6.06 6.52
CA GLN A 70 8.75 -5.73 6.94
C GLN A 70 7.93 -7.02 7.05
N SER A 71 6.94 -7.08 7.96
CA SER A 71 6.07 -8.25 8.13
C SER A 71 4.61 -7.89 7.92
N ASN A 72 3.85 -8.76 7.25
CA ASN A 72 2.42 -8.54 7.03
C ASN A 72 1.63 -8.82 8.32
N GLN A 73 0.70 -7.93 8.67
CA GLN A 73 -0.13 -8.07 9.88
C GLN A 73 -1.23 -9.13 9.74
N GLY A 74 -1.69 -9.40 8.51
CA GLY A 74 -2.74 -10.39 8.23
C GLY A 74 -2.20 -11.77 7.84
N LYS A 75 -0.91 -11.88 7.50
CA LYS A 75 -0.26 -13.12 7.04
C LYS A 75 1.14 -13.25 7.64
N SER A 76 1.28 -14.00 8.73
CA SER A 76 2.53 -14.10 9.50
C SER A 76 3.73 -14.62 8.71
N THR A 77 3.48 -15.43 7.68
CA THR A 77 4.52 -15.98 6.79
C THR A 77 4.97 -15.01 5.70
N GLN A 78 4.28 -13.88 5.53
CA GLN A 78 4.54 -12.94 4.43
C GLN A 78 5.36 -11.74 4.90
N HIS A 79 6.41 -11.45 4.15
CA HIS A 79 7.40 -10.43 4.46
C HIS A 79 7.73 -9.58 3.24
N ARG A 80 8.36 -8.43 3.49
CA ARG A 80 8.94 -7.58 2.46
C ARG A 80 10.33 -7.13 2.82
N VAL A 81 11.14 -6.86 1.81
CA VAL A 81 12.44 -6.23 2.00
C VAL A 81 12.72 -5.24 0.87
N ASP A 82 13.42 -4.16 1.20
CA ASP A 82 13.99 -3.26 0.21
C ASP A 82 15.23 -3.91 -0.41
N CYS A 83 15.14 -4.18 -1.71
CA CYS A 83 16.22 -4.66 -2.53
C CYS A 83 16.73 -3.55 -3.46
N GLY A 84 17.01 -2.36 -2.95
CA GLY A 84 17.55 -1.25 -3.78
C GLY A 84 16.46 -0.53 -4.57
N SER A 85 16.42 -0.72 -5.89
CA SER A 85 15.41 -0.05 -6.73
C SER A 85 14.03 -0.69 -6.65
N VAL A 86 13.91 -1.84 -5.98
CA VAL A 86 12.65 -2.58 -5.82
C VAL A 86 12.40 -3.00 -4.37
N ILE A 87 11.12 -3.14 -4.02
CA ILE A 87 10.67 -3.86 -2.83
C ILE A 87 10.19 -5.23 -3.27
N VAL A 88 10.67 -6.26 -2.58
CA VAL A 88 10.34 -7.66 -2.87
C VAL A 88 9.43 -8.20 -1.78
N THR A 89 8.25 -8.70 -2.16
CA THR A 89 7.33 -9.40 -1.26
C THR A 89 7.52 -10.89 -1.38
N TYR A 90 7.74 -11.58 -0.26
CA TYR A 90 7.97 -13.02 -0.23
C TYR A 90 7.22 -13.70 0.92
N SER A 91 6.98 -15.00 0.79
CA SER A 91 6.50 -15.85 1.87
C SER A 91 7.61 -16.80 2.33
N VAL A 92 7.77 -16.98 3.64
CA VAL A 92 8.66 -17.98 4.21
C VAL A 92 7.85 -19.20 4.61
N LEU A 93 8.12 -20.34 3.97
CA LEU A 93 7.44 -21.60 4.25
C LEU A 93 8.35 -22.53 5.06
N GLN A 94 7.74 -23.25 6.00
CA GLN A 94 8.41 -24.28 6.79
C GLN A 94 8.22 -25.66 6.15
N SER A 95 9.00 -26.64 6.61
CA SER A 95 8.91 -28.00 6.10
C SER A 95 7.50 -28.58 6.31
N GLY A 96 7.02 -29.37 5.36
CA GLY A 96 5.65 -29.92 5.37
C GLY A 96 4.55 -28.96 4.90
N SER A 97 4.89 -27.77 4.37
CA SER A 97 3.91 -26.87 3.78
C SER A 97 3.25 -27.52 2.53
N PRO A 98 1.91 -27.71 2.50
CA PRO A 98 1.25 -28.34 1.36
C PRO A 98 1.38 -27.48 0.10
N ASP A 99 1.27 -28.12 -1.07
CA ASP A 99 1.25 -27.47 -2.38
C ASP A 99 2.46 -26.55 -2.66
N SER A 100 3.65 -26.96 -2.20
CA SER A 100 4.91 -26.20 -2.30
C SER A 100 6.09 -27.09 -2.69
N HIS A 101 7.27 -26.49 -2.97
CA HIS A 101 8.53 -27.22 -3.13
C HIS A 101 9.25 -27.50 -1.79
N GLY A 102 8.51 -27.41 -0.68
CA GLY A 102 9.05 -27.57 0.67
C GLY A 102 9.49 -26.24 1.29
N GLU A 103 10.33 -26.31 2.32
CA GLU A 103 10.82 -25.14 3.02
C GLU A 103 11.63 -24.19 2.13
N GLY A 104 11.45 -22.89 2.34
CA GLY A 104 12.16 -21.88 1.56
C GLY A 104 11.49 -20.52 1.58
N VAL A 105 12.05 -19.63 0.77
CA VAL A 105 11.59 -18.26 0.54
C VAL A 105 10.94 -18.21 -0.82
N TYR A 106 9.69 -17.78 -0.90
CA TYR A 106 8.91 -17.74 -2.15
C TYR A 106 8.59 -16.29 -2.50
N ILE A 107 9.25 -15.73 -3.51
CA ILE A 107 9.03 -14.37 -4.00
C ILE A 107 7.70 -14.31 -4.74
N THR A 108 6.76 -13.57 -4.17
CA THR A 108 5.35 -13.48 -4.62
C THR A 108 5.00 -12.18 -5.33
N ASN A 109 5.79 -11.12 -5.13
CA ASN A 109 5.61 -9.86 -5.86
C ASN A 109 6.91 -9.05 -5.90
N ILE A 110 7.05 -8.22 -6.94
CA ILE A 110 8.10 -7.22 -7.08
C ILE A 110 7.43 -5.89 -7.42
N GLN A 111 7.78 -4.84 -6.68
CA GLN A 111 7.32 -3.50 -6.93
C GLN A 111 8.46 -2.52 -6.85
N GLU A 112 8.27 -1.35 -7.45
CA GLU A 112 9.25 -0.29 -7.40
C GLU A 112 9.55 0.10 -5.94
N SER A 113 10.82 0.30 -5.61
CA SER A 113 11.16 0.80 -4.28
C SER A 113 10.82 2.29 -4.21
N LEU A 114 10.05 2.62 -3.19
CA LEU A 114 9.95 3.98 -2.70
C LEU A 114 11.11 4.13 -1.72
N ASN A 115 11.75 5.31 -1.65
CA ASN A 115 12.67 5.67 -0.59
C ASN A 115 11.90 5.79 0.74
N ALA A 116 11.35 4.68 1.19
CA ALA A 116 10.59 4.50 2.41
C ALA A 116 11.58 4.42 3.56
N GLY A 117 11.54 5.41 4.47
CA GLY A 117 12.30 5.31 5.71
C GLY A 117 13.16 6.51 6.08
N LYS A 118 13.23 7.58 5.27
CA LYS A 118 13.73 8.86 5.79
C LYS A 118 12.61 9.64 6.48
N GLY A 119 12.50 9.43 7.79
CA GLY A 119 12.17 10.53 8.71
C GLY A 119 11.09 10.25 9.74
N HIS A 120 10.01 9.55 9.39
CA HIS A 120 8.84 9.58 10.27
C HIS A 120 8.03 8.28 10.27
N LEU A 121 7.69 7.83 11.48
CA LEU A 121 6.83 6.68 11.72
C LEU A 121 5.36 7.04 11.46
N PRO A 122 4.52 6.08 11.06
CA PRO A 122 3.07 6.29 11.07
C PRO A 122 2.57 6.66 12.47
N GLY A 123 1.42 7.32 12.52
CA GLY A 123 0.76 7.66 13.78
C GLY A 123 0.15 9.06 13.73
N LEU A 124 -0.28 9.52 14.89
CA LEU A 124 -0.91 10.83 15.03
C LEU A 124 0.13 11.97 15.14
N TYR A 125 -0.11 13.03 14.39
CA TYR A 125 0.67 14.26 14.35
C TYR A 125 -0.27 15.46 14.50
N LEU A 126 0.26 16.55 15.05
CA LEU A 126 -0.38 17.85 15.03
C LEU A 126 0.34 18.73 14.02
N ALA A 127 -0.34 19.06 12.93
CA ALA A 127 0.17 19.98 11.90
C ALA A 127 -0.23 21.41 12.26
N LYS A 128 0.73 22.32 12.29
CA LYS A 128 0.54 23.75 12.56
C LYS A 128 1.12 24.58 11.44
N ASN A 129 0.39 25.61 11.03
CA ASN A 129 0.88 26.57 10.05
C ASN A 129 1.85 27.56 10.74
N ARG A 130 3.13 27.49 10.40
CA ARG A 130 4.17 28.39 10.91
C ARG A 130 4.19 29.76 10.20
N SER A 131 3.60 29.84 9.01
CA SER A 131 3.52 31.07 8.24
C SER A 131 2.24 31.10 7.42
N LEU A 132 1.21 31.77 7.96
CA LEU A 132 -0.12 31.89 7.36
C LEU A 132 -0.07 32.36 5.89
N ASN A 133 0.94 33.16 5.54
CA ASN A 133 1.10 33.75 4.20
C ASN A 133 1.90 32.88 3.22
N ARG A 134 2.54 31.80 3.68
CA ARG A 134 3.42 30.95 2.85
C ARG A 134 3.00 29.48 2.77
N GLY A 135 1.92 29.10 3.46
CA GLY A 135 1.46 27.70 3.49
C GLY A 135 2.52 26.75 4.05
N GLN A 136 3.33 27.20 5.01
CA GLN A 136 4.40 26.40 5.60
C GLN A 136 3.88 25.69 6.84
N TRP A 137 3.48 24.44 6.63
CA TRP A 137 2.99 23.55 7.67
C TRP A 137 4.15 22.75 8.26
N HIS A 138 4.13 22.64 9.58
CA HIS A 138 5.04 21.80 10.34
C HIS A 138 4.24 20.78 11.14
N ALA A 139 4.65 19.52 11.08
CA ALA A 139 4.00 18.43 11.80
C ALA A 139 4.86 17.89 12.95
N GLU A 140 4.31 17.96 14.16
CA GLU A 140 4.93 17.41 15.36
C GLU A 140 4.19 16.13 15.78
N LYS A 141 4.94 15.08 16.16
CA LYS A 141 4.32 13.83 16.62
C LYS A 141 3.47 14.11 17.86
N PHE A 142 2.23 13.63 17.84
CA PHE A 142 1.25 13.88 18.89
C PHE A 142 0.89 12.55 19.54
N ASN A 143 1.37 12.31 20.77
CA ASN A 143 1.25 11.02 21.46
C ASN A 143 -0.08 10.86 22.21
N ASP A 144 -1.10 11.68 21.92
CA ASP A 144 -2.43 11.51 22.48
C ASP A 144 -3.20 10.42 21.72
N GLN A 145 -4.22 9.85 22.34
CA GLN A 145 -5.11 8.86 21.73
C GLN A 145 -6.35 9.52 21.12
N LYS A 146 -6.41 10.83 20.96
CA LYS A 146 -7.51 11.54 20.33
C LYS A 146 -7.01 12.73 19.53
N ILE A 147 -7.80 13.21 18.57
CA ILE A 147 -7.46 14.46 17.90
C ILE A 147 -7.73 15.66 18.80
N SER A 148 -6.89 16.68 18.67
CA SER A 148 -6.97 17.94 19.41
C SER A 148 -7.47 19.11 18.55
N THR A 149 -7.99 18.82 17.37
CA THR A 149 -8.49 19.81 16.41
C THR A 149 -9.83 19.39 15.83
N TYR A 150 -10.55 20.34 15.23
CA TYR A 150 -11.79 20.06 14.50
C TYR A 150 -11.54 19.20 13.25
N ILE A 151 -10.42 19.45 12.57
CA ILE A 151 -10.05 18.81 11.31
C ILE A 151 -9.05 17.69 11.55
N GLY A 152 -9.44 16.48 11.21
CA GLY A 152 -8.56 15.33 11.07
C GLY A 152 -8.23 15.05 9.61
N ALA A 153 -7.02 14.59 9.32
CA ALA A 153 -6.62 14.09 8.02
C ALA A 153 -5.98 12.70 8.16
N ILE A 154 -6.29 11.77 7.25
CA ILE A 154 -5.71 10.43 7.22
C ILE A 154 -5.07 10.21 5.86
N GLY A 155 -3.76 9.95 5.84
CA GLY A 155 -3.07 9.65 4.60
C GLY A 155 -1.59 10.01 4.61
N SER A 156 -1.04 10.10 3.40
CA SER A 156 0.35 10.43 3.16
C SER A 156 0.55 10.90 1.73
N VAL A 157 1.53 11.76 1.51
CA VAL A 157 1.91 12.23 0.17
C VAL A 157 3.27 11.68 -0.20
N LEU A 158 3.33 11.05 -1.37
CA LEU A 158 4.57 10.66 -2.01
C LEU A 158 5.19 11.90 -2.65
N GLU A 159 6.38 12.30 -2.23
CA GLU A 159 7.12 13.38 -2.85
C GLU A 159 7.84 12.85 -4.10
N PRO A 160 7.47 13.25 -5.34
CA PRO A 160 8.00 12.63 -6.55
C PRO A 160 9.51 12.80 -6.70
N LYS A 161 10.06 13.96 -6.29
CA LYS A 161 11.49 14.29 -6.39
C LYS A 161 12.37 13.36 -5.56
N HIS A 162 11.94 13.07 -4.32
CA HIS A 162 12.69 12.22 -3.40
C HIS A 162 12.19 10.77 -3.41
N ARG A 163 11.08 10.50 -4.12
CA ARG A 163 10.39 9.21 -4.17
C ARG A 163 10.12 8.64 -2.78
N ALA A 164 9.84 9.53 -1.83
CA ALA A 164 9.72 9.22 -0.41
C ALA A 164 8.40 9.80 0.12
N TYR A 165 7.80 9.11 1.09
CA TYR A 165 6.75 9.71 1.88
C TYR A 165 7.36 10.59 2.96
N SER A 166 6.81 11.79 3.12
CA SER A 166 7.24 12.76 4.11
C SER A 166 6.03 13.29 4.87
N VAL A 167 6.11 13.30 6.20
CA VAL A 167 5.07 13.92 7.05
C VAL A 167 4.97 15.40 6.71
N GLU A 168 6.10 16.08 6.52
CA GLU A 168 6.10 17.51 6.19
C GLU A 168 5.48 17.78 4.83
N ALA A 169 5.84 17.00 3.80
CA ALA A 169 5.21 17.13 2.49
C ALA A 169 3.70 16.86 2.55
N THR A 170 3.30 15.89 3.37
CA THR A 170 1.88 15.57 3.63
C THR A 170 1.17 16.72 4.32
N ALA A 171 1.76 17.26 5.39
CA ALA A 171 1.21 18.37 6.14
C ALA A 171 1.05 19.63 5.28
N ASN A 172 2.06 19.93 4.45
CA ASN A 172 2.02 21.06 3.53
C ASN A 172 0.94 20.88 2.46
N LYS A 173 0.86 19.71 1.80
CA LYS A 173 -0.16 19.48 0.75
C LYS A 173 -1.57 19.57 1.32
N PHE A 174 -1.85 18.86 2.43
CA PHE A 174 -3.19 18.83 3.02
C PHE A 174 -3.55 20.18 3.64
N GLY A 175 -2.62 20.79 4.37
CA GLY A 175 -2.80 22.10 4.97
C GLY A 175 -3.08 23.19 3.94
N ASN A 176 -2.36 23.21 2.81
CA ASN A 176 -2.61 24.16 1.73
C ASN A 176 -3.98 23.93 1.07
N MET A 177 -4.37 22.67 0.88
CA MET A 177 -5.72 22.34 0.41
C MET A 177 -6.81 22.85 1.38
N PHE A 178 -6.57 22.78 2.70
CA PHE A 178 -7.51 23.32 3.69
C PHE A 178 -7.55 24.86 3.66
N LEU A 179 -6.43 25.54 3.41
CA LEU A 179 -6.40 27.00 3.24
C LEU A 179 -7.12 27.45 1.97
N GLU A 180 -6.93 26.76 0.85
CA GLU A 180 -7.55 27.10 -0.44
C GLU A 180 -9.07 26.89 -0.42
N ASN A 181 -9.54 25.88 0.31
CA ASN A 181 -10.97 25.61 0.50
C ASN A 181 -11.61 26.40 1.66
N ALA A 182 -10.81 27.16 2.43
CA ALA A 182 -11.28 27.94 3.59
C ALA A 182 -12.16 29.15 3.24
N ASN A 183 -12.40 29.44 1.95
CA ASN A 183 -13.30 30.49 1.49
C ASN A 183 -14.77 30.33 1.93
N THR A 184 -15.13 29.28 2.68
CA THR A 184 -16.48 29.14 3.25
C THR A 184 -16.55 28.83 4.74
N LYS A 185 -15.48 28.37 5.40
CA LYS A 185 -15.42 28.18 6.87
C LYS A 185 -13.99 28.31 7.36
N ASN A 186 -13.81 28.97 8.49
CA ASN A 186 -12.52 29.23 9.12
C ASN A 186 -11.91 27.89 9.62
N MET A 187 -11.24 27.15 8.73
CA MET A 187 -10.73 25.78 8.97
C MET A 187 -9.55 25.71 9.96
N GLY A 188 -9.11 26.85 10.51
CA GLY A 188 -8.06 26.94 11.52
C GLY A 188 -6.63 26.96 10.95
N ASN A 189 -5.66 27.24 11.82
CA ASN A 189 -4.22 27.25 11.53
C ASN A 189 -3.53 25.95 11.96
N SER A 190 -4.31 24.93 12.32
CA SER A 190 -3.82 23.63 12.75
C SER A 190 -4.83 22.53 12.40
N PHE A 191 -4.33 21.32 12.17
CA PHE A 191 -5.15 20.13 11.99
C PHE A 191 -4.42 18.90 12.51
N SER A 192 -5.17 17.87 12.86
CA SER A 192 -4.63 16.58 13.29
C SER A 192 -4.38 15.70 12.07
N LEU A 193 -3.16 15.20 11.91
CA LEU A 193 -2.76 14.33 10.80
C LEU A 193 -2.47 12.93 11.33
N TYR A 194 -3.30 11.95 11.02
CA TYR A 194 -2.91 10.56 11.12
C TYR A 194 -2.10 10.16 9.89
N TYR A 195 -0.77 10.24 10.01
CA TYR A 195 0.15 9.96 8.92
C TYR A 195 0.27 8.46 8.67
N THR A 196 0.04 8.02 7.43
CA THR A 196 0.13 6.62 7.03
C THR A 196 0.74 6.48 5.62
N PRO A 197 2.06 6.30 5.51
CA PRO A 197 2.73 6.16 4.23
C PRO A 197 2.35 4.84 3.55
N SER A 198 2.15 4.84 2.23
CA SER A 198 1.60 3.66 1.53
C SER A 198 2.49 2.42 1.57
N PHE A 199 3.78 2.52 1.90
CA PHE A 199 4.60 1.32 2.07
C PHE A 199 4.13 0.47 3.26
N VAL A 200 3.43 1.09 4.22
CA VAL A 200 2.79 0.41 5.35
C VAL A 200 1.49 -0.24 4.92
N ILE A 201 0.84 0.22 3.85
CA ILE A 201 -0.49 -0.25 3.43
C ILE A 201 -0.62 -0.21 1.92
N ASP A 202 -0.74 -1.39 1.33
CA ASP A 202 -1.04 -1.54 -0.09
C ASP A 202 -1.88 -2.80 -0.34
N ASP A 203 -2.15 -3.13 -1.61
CA ASP A 203 -3.02 -4.23 -2.02
C ASP A 203 -2.69 -5.58 -1.40
N LEU A 204 -1.42 -5.82 -1.06
CA LEU A 204 -1.00 -7.09 -0.46
C LEU A 204 -1.17 -7.11 1.07
N GLY A 205 -1.50 -5.98 1.68
CA GLY A 205 -1.96 -5.89 3.06
C GLY A 205 -1.32 -4.72 3.83
N THR A 206 -1.35 -4.85 5.15
CA THR A 206 -0.75 -3.91 6.09
C THR A 206 0.58 -4.48 6.58
N TRP A 207 1.64 -3.69 6.48
CA TRP A 207 3.03 -4.08 6.69
C TRP A 207 3.58 -3.35 7.90
N ARG A 208 4.24 -4.09 8.80
CA ARG A 208 5.03 -3.51 9.90
C ARG A 208 6.45 -3.34 9.44
N THR A 209 6.98 -2.12 9.48
CA THR A 209 8.40 -1.85 9.22
C THR A 209 9.29 -2.42 10.33
N PRO A 210 10.61 -2.58 10.09
CA PRO A 210 11.58 -2.95 11.14
C PRO A 210 11.45 -2.13 12.42
N GLU A 211 11.32 -0.81 12.28
CA GLU A 211 11.21 0.14 13.40
C GLU A 211 9.93 -0.12 14.21
N GLN A 212 8.82 -0.42 13.52
CA GLN A 212 7.53 -0.77 14.15
C GLN A 212 7.50 -2.16 14.78
N LYS A 213 8.44 -3.04 14.43
CA LYS A 213 8.60 -4.33 15.15
C LYS A 213 9.25 -4.14 16.51
N ILE A 214 10.09 -3.11 16.64
CA ILE A 214 10.84 -2.80 17.86
C ILE A 214 10.02 -1.90 18.79
N ILE A 215 9.26 -0.95 18.24
CA ILE A 215 8.40 -0.04 19.02
C ILE A 215 7.02 -0.69 19.19
N LYS A 216 6.65 -1.02 20.44
CA LYS A 216 5.34 -1.61 20.79
C LYS A 216 4.15 -0.66 20.66
N GLU A 217 4.40 0.64 20.57
CA GLU A 217 3.37 1.66 20.51
C GLU A 217 2.64 1.65 19.16
N GLY A 218 1.34 1.94 19.22
CA GLY A 218 0.35 1.79 18.16
C GLY A 218 0.85 2.17 16.79
N ASN A 219 0.55 1.33 15.81
CA ASN A 219 0.94 1.56 14.43
C ASN A 219 -0.11 0.93 13.51
N GLY A 220 -0.83 1.78 12.75
CA GLY A 220 -1.79 1.36 11.75
C GLY A 220 -3.21 1.20 12.28
N ALA A 221 -3.99 0.27 11.71
CA ALA A 221 -5.45 0.26 11.84
C ALA A 221 -5.97 0.17 13.29
N SER A 222 -5.25 -0.51 14.19
CA SER A 222 -5.64 -0.58 15.61
C SER A 222 -5.47 0.75 16.35
N GLU A 223 -4.39 1.48 16.06
CA GLU A 223 -4.14 2.78 16.68
C GLU A 223 -5.13 3.81 16.13
N LEU A 224 -5.34 3.84 14.81
CA LEU A 224 -6.39 4.70 14.22
C LEU A 224 -7.76 4.36 14.81
N ALA A 225 -8.11 3.08 14.98
CA ALA A 225 -9.36 2.68 15.61
C ALA A 225 -9.49 3.25 17.03
N GLN A 226 -8.42 3.17 17.83
CA GLN A 226 -8.38 3.76 19.17
C GLN A 226 -8.54 5.28 19.11
N VAL A 227 -7.87 5.95 18.16
CA VAL A 227 -7.99 7.40 17.95
C VAL A 227 -9.42 7.81 17.67
N LEU A 228 -10.11 7.11 16.77
CA LEU A 228 -11.50 7.37 16.44
C LEU A 228 -12.44 7.10 17.63
N ILE A 229 -12.20 6.02 18.39
CA ILE A 229 -13.00 5.69 19.58
C ILE A 229 -12.86 6.74 20.68
N GLU A 230 -11.63 7.13 21.01
CA GLU A 230 -11.38 8.09 22.08
C GLU A 230 -11.78 9.52 21.68
N THR A 231 -11.64 9.87 20.39
CA THR A 231 -12.20 11.10 19.83
C THR A 231 -13.73 11.12 19.98
N GLU A 232 -14.42 10.00 19.70
CA GLU A 232 -15.87 9.89 19.89
C GLU A 232 -16.30 10.08 21.35
N LYS A 233 -15.57 9.47 22.29
CA LYS A 233 -15.88 9.54 23.73
C LYS A 233 -15.70 10.93 24.31
N HIS A 234 -14.69 11.66 23.83
CA HIS A 234 -14.31 12.98 24.32
C HIS A 234 -14.77 14.11 23.41
N TYR A 235 -15.79 13.84 22.60
CA TYR A 235 -16.37 14.81 21.69
C TYR A 235 -16.80 16.08 22.46
N TRP A 236 -16.40 17.25 21.94
CA TRP A 236 -16.58 18.53 22.61
C TRP A 236 -17.95 19.14 22.31
N SER A 237 -18.93 18.91 23.18
CA SER A 237 -20.24 19.58 23.12
C SER A 237 -20.15 21.10 23.32
N ASP A 238 -19.11 21.56 24.01
CA ASP A 238 -19.07 22.91 24.59
C ASP A 238 -18.42 23.96 23.66
N MET A 239 -17.86 23.54 22.52
CA MET A 239 -17.20 24.45 21.56
C MET A 239 -18.10 24.94 20.42
N GLY A 240 -19.42 24.68 20.49
CA GLY A 240 -20.39 25.14 19.50
C GLY A 240 -20.38 24.41 18.16
N GLU A 241 -19.47 23.45 17.95
CA GLU A 241 -19.42 22.61 16.75
C GLU A 241 -19.70 21.15 17.09
N HIS A 242 -20.65 20.54 16.37
CA HIS A 242 -21.29 19.29 16.76
C HIS A 242 -20.56 17.99 16.38
N GLN A 243 -19.45 18.07 15.63
CA GLN A 243 -18.78 16.92 15.03
C GLN A 243 -17.30 17.20 14.73
N HIS A 244 -16.47 16.17 14.61
CA HIS A 244 -15.13 16.26 14.03
C HIS A 244 -15.17 15.94 12.53
N HIS A 245 -14.40 16.67 11.72
CA HIS A 245 -14.36 16.45 10.27
C HIS A 245 -13.04 15.80 9.84
N TRP A 246 -13.13 14.59 9.30
CA TRP A 246 -12.03 13.78 8.79
C TRP A 246 -11.94 13.80 7.27
N TYR A 247 -10.79 14.24 6.75
CA TYR A 247 -10.43 14.09 5.35
C TYR A 247 -9.58 12.85 5.14
N VAL A 248 -9.99 11.98 4.22
CA VAL A 248 -9.36 10.66 4.02
C VAL A 248 -8.81 10.57 2.61
N PHE A 249 -7.48 10.50 2.51
CA PHE A 249 -6.76 10.55 1.24
C PHE A 249 -6.21 9.20 0.81
N ASP A 250 -6.30 8.89 -0.49
CA ASP A 250 -5.56 7.78 -1.13
C ASP A 250 -5.64 6.45 -0.35
N ASN A 251 -4.48 5.91 0.07
CA ASN A 251 -4.35 4.67 0.84
C ASN A 251 -4.76 4.82 2.32
N GLY A 252 -4.96 6.04 2.80
CA GLY A 252 -5.58 6.32 4.10
C GLY A 252 -7.00 5.76 4.18
N ALA A 253 -7.71 5.64 3.07
CA ALA A 253 -9.03 4.99 3.02
C ALA A 253 -8.94 3.49 3.32
N LYS A 254 -7.87 2.82 2.89
CA LYS A 254 -7.63 1.41 3.22
C LYS A 254 -7.30 1.23 4.69
N LEU A 255 -6.49 2.11 5.26
CA LEU A 255 -6.23 2.16 6.70
C LEU A 255 -7.54 2.29 7.49
N LEU A 256 -8.38 3.26 7.10
CA LEU A 256 -9.65 3.51 7.75
C LEU A 256 -10.57 2.29 7.64
N SER A 257 -10.66 1.65 6.47
CA SER A 257 -11.44 0.40 6.29
C SER A 257 -11.05 -0.67 7.31
N ASP A 258 -9.75 -0.89 7.49
CA ASP A 258 -9.25 -1.86 8.46
C ASP A 258 -9.46 -1.42 9.91
N ALA A 259 -9.41 -0.11 10.19
CA ALA A 259 -9.71 0.44 11.51
C ALA A 259 -11.20 0.24 11.87
N LEU A 260 -12.12 0.54 10.96
CA LEU A 260 -13.56 0.37 11.19
C LEU A 260 -13.94 -1.09 11.48
N LYS A 261 -13.31 -2.05 10.80
CA LYS A 261 -13.48 -3.49 11.12
C LYS A 261 -13.11 -3.78 12.59
N LYS A 262 -12.04 -3.17 13.10
CA LYS A 262 -11.60 -3.33 14.49
C LYS A 262 -12.55 -2.66 15.48
N ILE A 263 -13.04 -1.47 15.16
CA ILE A 263 -14.04 -0.75 15.98
C ILE A 263 -15.31 -1.60 16.12
N ARG A 264 -15.78 -2.22 15.05
CA ARG A 264 -16.95 -3.11 15.10
C ARG A 264 -16.73 -4.30 16.03
N ASN A 265 -15.51 -4.83 16.07
CA ASN A 265 -15.17 -5.97 16.91
C ASN A 265 -14.87 -5.59 18.37
N SER A 266 -14.67 -4.31 18.69
CA SER A 266 -14.40 -3.84 20.05
C SER A 266 -15.65 -3.54 20.88
N GLY A 267 -16.85 -3.62 20.27
CA GLY A 267 -18.12 -3.32 20.92
C GLY A 267 -18.52 -1.84 20.90
N GLN A 268 -17.72 -0.96 20.30
CA GLN A 268 -18.11 0.43 20.04
C GLN A 268 -19.30 0.45 19.07
N LYS A 269 -20.37 1.15 19.46
CA LYS A 269 -21.65 1.12 18.72
C LYS A 269 -21.85 2.28 17.75
N SER A 270 -21.11 3.38 17.92
CA SER A 270 -21.36 4.62 17.18
C SER A 270 -20.10 5.48 17.04
N LEU A 271 -20.03 6.21 15.94
CA LEU A 271 -19.09 7.29 15.59
C LEU A 271 -19.89 8.51 15.11
N LYS A 272 -21.04 8.77 15.73
CA LYS A 272 -22.04 9.76 15.28
C LYS A 272 -21.56 11.21 15.30
N HIS A 273 -20.54 11.52 16.10
CA HIS A 273 -19.93 12.85 16.13
C HIS A 273 -18.74 12.97 15.16
N GLN A 274 -18.62 12.04 14.22
CA GLN A 274 -17.54 12.05 13.24
C GLN A 274 -18.09 12.07 11.82
N LYS A 275 -17.49 12.95 11.04
CA LYS A 275 -17.86 13.25 9.67
C LYS A 275 -16.67 12.94 8.77
N PHE A 276 -16.89 12.23 7.67
CA PHE A 276 -15.81 11.78 6.77
C PHE A 276 -16.00 12.32 5.36
N GLU A 277 -14.92 12.81 4.76
CA GLU A 277 -14.84 13.23 3.36
C GLU A 277 -13.68 12.49 2.67
N PHE A 278 -13.95 11.94 1.48
CA PHE A 278 -13.02 11.07 0.77
C PHE A 278 -12.40 11.75 -0.45
N ILE A 279 -11.07 11.75 -0.50
CA ILE A 279 -10.28 12.33 -1.59
C ILE A 279 -9.43 11.23 -2.22
N ASN A 280 -9.76 10.89 -3.47
CA ASN A 280 -9.13 9.84 -4.26
C ASN A 280 -8.94 8.48 -3.53
N PRO A 281 -9.99 7.90 -2.91
CA PRO A 281 -9.82 6.71 -2.07
C PRO A 281 -9.32 5.50 -2.88
N LYS A 282 -8.22 4.88 -2.42
CA LYS A 282 -7.61 3.66 -3.01
C LYS A 282 -8.08 2.39 -2.27
N THR A 283 -9.40 2.23 -2.17
CA THR A 283 -10.02 1.06 -1.52
C THR A 283 -11.43 0.84 -2.07
N ASP A 284 -12.08 -0.24 -1.62
CA ASP A 284 -13.51 -0.46 -1.87
C ASP A 284 -14.34 0.55 -1.07
N LEU A 285 -14.71 1.65 -1.73
CA LEU A 285 -15.49 2.73 -1.13
C LEU A 285 -16.87 2.24 -0.70
N GLY A 286 -17.50 1.30 -1.44
CA GLY A 286 -18.83 0.78 -1.09
C GLY A 286 -18.83 0.08 0.27
N LEU A 287 -17.86 -0.82 0.48
CA LEU A 287 -17.68 -1.49 1.77
C LEU A 287 -17.30 -0.50 2.88
N LEU A 288 -16.50 0.51 2.58
CA LEU A 288 -16.10 1.53 3.54
C LEU A 288 -17.30 2.37 4.01
N LEU A 289 -18.14 2.83 3.07
CA LEU A 289 -19.36 3.58 3.35
C LEU A 289 -20.36 2.74 4.15
N GLU A 290 -20.55 1.46 3.81
CA GLU A 290 -21.42 0.54 4.56
C GLU A 290 -20.95 0.40 6.02
N ASN A 291 -19.63 0.33 6.26
CA ASN A 291 -19.10 0.24 7.61
C ASN A 291 -19.27 1.53 8.41
N LEU A 292 -19.12 2.71 7.77
CA LEU A 292 -19.35 4.00 8.39
C LEU A 292 -20.83 4.22 8.75
N ASP A 293 -21.74 3.87 7.83
CA ASP A 293 -23.19 3.96 8.04
C ASP A 293 -23.65 3.07 9.22
N ARG A 294 -23.14 1.84 9.30
CA ARG A 294 -23.38 0.96 10.45
C ARG A 294 -22.90 1.52 11.78
N LEU A 295 -21.83 2.30 11.74
CA LEU A 295 -21.30 3.01 12.91
C LEU A 295 -21.92 4.40 13.07
N GLN A 296 -22.97 4.74 12.31
CA GLN A 296 -23.69 6.01 12.38
C GLN A 296 -22.81 7.25 12.10
N ALA A 297 -21.65 7.08 11.46
CA ALA A 297 -20.80 8.19 11.06
C ALA A 297 -21.39 8.94 9.87
N GLU A 298 -21.22 10.26 9.83
CA GLU A 298 -21.66 11.06 8.68
C GLU A 298 -20.61 11.01 7.54
N VAL A 299 -21.06 10.99 6.28
CA VAL A 299 -20.18 11.07 5.11
C VAL A 299 -20.58 12.24 4.22
N ILE A 300 -19.66 13.17 3.97
CA ILE A 300 -19.81 14.25 3.00
C ILE A 300 -19.34 13.78 1.64
N ASN A 301 -19.98 14.31 0.58
CA ASN A 301 -19.55 14.11 -0.80
C ASN A 301 -19.34 12.61 -1.10
N LYS A 302 -20.44 11.84 -1.06
CA LYS A 302 -20.47 10.39 -1.37
C LYS A 302 -19.92 10.06 -2.77
N MET A 303 -19.70 11.08 -3.61
CA MET A 303 -18.99 11.04 -4.88
C MET A 303 -17.56 11.54 -4.61
N GLY A 304 -16.64 10.63 -4.25
CA GLY A 304 -15.26 11.01 -3.97
C GLY A 304 -14.62 11.78 -5.13
N GLN A 305 -13.78 12.78 -4.84
CA GLN A 305 -13.02 13.49 -5.87
C GLN A 305 -11.83 12.62 -6.29
N THR A 306 -11.84 12.06 -7.50
CA THR A 306 -10.73 11.25 -8.02
C THR A 306 -9.84 12.11 -8.92
N GLU A 307 -8.59 12.36 -8.50
CA GLU A 307 -7.54 12.80 -9.42
C GLU A 307 -7.15 11.61 -10.31
N GLY A 308 -7.32 11.75 -11.62
CA GLY A 308 -7.25 10.66 -12.60
C GLY A 308 -5.85 10.05 -12.81
N THR A 309 -5.30 9.33 -11.83
CA THR A 309 -3.95 8.75 -11.95
C THR A 309 -3.79 7.28 -11.54
N SER A 310 -4.85 6.46 -11.56
CA SER A 310 -4.65 5.02 -11.34
C SER A 310 -5.62 4.16 -12.15
N LEU A 311 -5.09 3.53 -13.21
CA LEU A 311 -5.75 2.45 -13.95
C LEU A 311 -6.21 1.33 -13.00
N VAL A 312 -5.47 1.14 -11.90
CA VAL A 312 -5.76 0.19 -10.81
C VAL A 312 -7.02 0.59 -10.04
N THR A 313 -7.28 1.88 -9.85
CA THR A 313 -8.52 2.39 -9.22
C THR A 313 -9.74 2.13 -10.12
N ARG A 314 -9.60 2.34 -11.44
CA ARG A 314 -10.63 2.00 -12.44
C ARG A 314 -10.90 0.49 -12.50
N LEU A 315 -9.86 -0.34 -12.41
CA LEU A 315 -9.95 -1.81 -12.36
C LEU A 315 -10.62 -2.33 -11.09
N HIS A 316 -10.24 -1.82 -9.91
CA HIS A 316 -10.83 -2.23 -8.64
C HIS A 316 -12.32 -1.88 -8.55
N GLN A 317 -12.73 -0.74 -9.12
CA GLN A 317 -14.13 -0.30 -9.10
C GLN A 317 -14.98 -1.01 -10.16
N GLY A 318 -14.45 -1.24 -11.37
CA GLY A 318 -15.17 -1.92 -12.45
C GLY A 318 -15.39 -3.43 -12.23
N MET A 319 -14.58 -4.08 -11.38
CA MET A 319 -14.67 -5.54 -11.15
C MET A 319 -15.69 -5.94 -10.08
N ASN A 320 -16.29 -4.98 -9.36
CA ASN A 320 -17.17 -5.28 -8.24
C ASN A 320 -18.65 -5.22 -8.68
N LYS A 321 -19.26 -6.38 -8.95
CA LYS A 321 -20.66 -6.49 -9.42
C LYS A 321 -21.71 -5.90 -8.45
N LYS A 322 -21.39 -5.75 -7.16
CA LYS A 322 -22.25 -5.06 -6.19
C LYS A 322 -22.26 -3.54 -6.40
N LEU A 323 -21.20 -3.00 -6.99
CA LEU A 323 -21.03 -1.58 -7.28
C LEU A 323 -21.93 -1.12 -8.43
N ASP A 324 -22.28 -1.98 -9.40
CA ASP A 324 -23.10 -1.57 -10.55
C ASP A 324 -24.51 -1.07 -10.15
N ASN A 325 -25.05 -1.60 -9.04
CA ASN A 325 -26.31 -1.13 -8.47
C ASN A 325 -26.16 0.16 -7.62
N GLN A 326 -24.96 0.45 -7.13
CA GLN A 326 -24.68 1.58 -6.22
C GLN A 326 -24.04 2.79 -6.94
N VAL A 327 -23.26 2.57 -8.00
CA VAL A 327 -22.77 3.62 -8.93
C VAL A 327 -23.93 4.23 -9.70
N ARG A 328 -25.00 3.46 -9.98
CA ARG A 328 -26.27 4.01 -10.49
C ARG A 328 -26.97 4.92 -9.48
N ALA A 329 -26.76 4.71 -8.18
CA ALA A 329 -27.31 5.58 -7.15
C ALA A 329 -26.46 6.85 -6.93
N HIS A 330 -25.15 6.80 -7.18
CA HIS A 330 -24.19 7.90 -6.94
C HIS A 330 -23.14 8.02 -8.09
N PRO A 331 -23.37 8.85 -9.13
CA PRO A 331 -22.51 8.89 -10.33
C PRO A 331 -21.16 9.62 -10.10
N MET A 332 -20.04 9.00 -10.46
CA MET A 332 -18.69 9.64 -10.40
C MET A 332 -18.33 10.35 -11.72
N GLN A 333 -17.62 11.48 -11.64
CA GLN A 333 -17.02 12.17 -12.79
C GLN A 333 -15.51 11.88 -12.88
N TRP A 334 -15.04 11.59 -14.10
CA TRP A 334 -13.68 11.11 -14.38
C TRP A 334 -12.87 12.13 -15.20
N SER A 335 -11.56 12.26 -14.91
CA SER A 335 -10.61 13.06 -15.70
C SER A 335 -9.71 12.19 -16.61
N PRO A 336 -9.30 12.65 -17.82
CA PRO A 336 -8.85 11.75 -18.89
C PRO A 336 -7.36 11.34 -18.91
N SER A 337 -6.48 11.78 -18.01
CA SER A 337 -5.03 11.73 -18.31
C SER A 337 -4.21 10.70 -17.53
N SER A 338 -3.78 9.60 -18.18
CA SER A 338 -2.47 9.00 -17.90
C SER A 338 -1.98 8.07 -19.04
N THR A 339 -0.74 8.31 -19.49
CA THR A 339 0.00 7.51 -20.48
C THR A 339 1.10 6.72 -19.79
N LEU A 340 1.26 5.44 -20.15
CA LEU A 340 2.37 4.58 -19.75
C LEU A 340 3.16 4.22 -21.03
N THR A 341 4.46 4.50 -21.03
CA THR A 341 5.36 4.26 -22.15
C THR A 341 6.25 3.04 -21.88
N ALA A 342 5.80 1.88 -22.35
CA ALA A 342 6.60 0.79 -22.87
C ALA A 342 5.70 0.06 -23.90
N ASP A 343 6.23 -0.32 -25.06
CA ASP A 343 5.43 -0.92 -26.14
C ASP A 343 4.74 -2.20 -25.64
N THR A 344 3.43 -2.07 -25.42
CA THR A 344 2.56 -3.08 -24.81
C THR A 344 2.59 -4.40 -25.60
N ASN A 345 2.94 -4.34 -26.88
CA ASN A 345 3.05 -5.52 -27.75
C ASN A 345 4.29 -6.37 -27.43
N THR A 346 5.43 -5.74 -27.15
CA THR A 346 6.68 -6.45 -26.79
C THR A 346 6.53 -7.15 -25.44
N ILE A 347 5.90 -6.48 -24.48
CA ILE A 347 5.59 -7.04 -23.15
C ILE A 347 4.64 -8.24 -23.26
N LYS A 348 3.59 -8.12 -24.09
CA LYS A 348 2.62 -9.19 -24.32
C LYS A 348 3.27 -10.43 -24.96
N GLN A 349 4.11 -10.25 -25.97
CA GLN A 349 4.83 -11.35 -26.63
C GLN A 349 5.79 -12.08 -25.68
N LEU A 350 6.45 -11.36 -24.76
CA LEU A 350 7.30 -11.95 -23.73
C LEU A 350 6.50 -12.81 -22.76
N THR A 351 5.37 -12.30 -22.28
CA THR A 351 4.47 -13.03 -21.37
C THR A 351 3.90 -14.29 -22.02
N ASP A 352 3.52 -14.22 -23.29
CA ASP A 352 2.94 -15.36 -24.02
C ASP A 352 3.97 -16.49 -24.23
N LYS A 353 5.22 -16.16 -24.58
CA LYS A 353 6.32 -17.15 -24.70
C LYS A 353 6.68 -17.81 -23.37
N LEU A 354 6.64 -17.04 -22.29
CA LEU A 354 6.91 -17.51 -20.94
C LEU A 354 5.80 -18.46 -20.45
N ASN A 355 4.54 -18.06 -20.63
CA ASN A 355 3.37 -18.86 -20.29
C ASN A 355 3.32 -20.17 -21.11
N ALA A 356 3.66 -20.14 -22.39
CA ALA A 356 3.75 -21.35 -23.22
C ALA A 356 4.84 -22.32 -22.69
N SER A 357 5.96 -21.80 -22.20
CA SER A 357 7.03 -22.62 -21.61
C SER A 357 6.66 -23.21 -20.25
N LEU A 358 5.87 -22.48 -19.45
CA LEU A 358 5.39 -22.92 -18.13
C LEU A 358 4.25 -23.93 -18.22
N ASN A 359 3.34 -23.78 -19.19
CA ASN A 359 2.17 -24.64 -19.38
C ASN A 359 2.52 -26.08 -19.81
N ASN A 360 3.76 -26.33 -20.24
CA ASN A 360 4.25 -27.67 -20.60
C ASN A 360 4.71 -28.51 -19.39
N GLY A 361 4.44 -28.09 -18.15
CA GLY A 361 4.52 -28.95 -16.97
C GLY A 361 5.94 -29.28 -16.46
N MET A 362 6.97 -28.57 -16.91
CA MET A 362 8.37 -28.86 -16.56
C MET A 362 9.02 -27.81 -15.63
N ALA A 363 8.27 -27.25 -14.68
CA ALA A 363 8.77 -26.20 -13.78
C ALA A 363 10.09 -26.57 -13.07
N HIS A 364 10.30 -27.86 -12.75
CA HIS A 364 11.50 -28.36 -12.10
C HIS A 364 12.73 -28.52 -13.02
N GLN A 365 12.54 -28.56 -14.34
CA GLN A 365 13.64 -28.66 -15.33
C GLN A 365 13.99 -27.31 -15.95
N LEU A 366 13.26 -26.25 -15.59
CA LEU A 366 13.57 -24.91 -16.07
C LEU A 366 14.89 -24.41 -15.47
N PRO A 367 15.70 -23.64 -16.24
CA PRO A 367 16.82 -22.93 -15.68
C PRO A 367 16.33 -21.99 -14.55
N PRO A 368 17.19 -21.61 -13.61
CA PRO A 368 16.84 -20.58 -12.62
C PRO A 368 16.28 -19.34 -13.31
N PHE A 369 15.39 -18.63 -12.62
CA PHE A 369 14.71 -17.45 -13.16
C PHE A 369 15.70 -16.43 -13.73
N THR A 370 16.83 -16.17 -13.06
CA THR A 370 17.90 -15.30 -13.59
C THR A 370 18.49 -15.80 -14.92
N GLY A 371 18.63 -17.11 -15.08
CA GLY A 371 19.04 -17.74 -16.34
C GLY A 371 17.97 -17.61 -17.44
N LEU A 372 16.70 -17.60 -17.07
CA LEU A 372 15.58 -17.34 -17.99
C LEU A 372 15.59 -15.87 -18.46
N ILE A 373 15.77 -14.92 -17.54
CA ILE A 373 15.88 -13.49 -17.86
C ILE A 373 17.10 -13.21 -18.75
N LYS A 374 18.25 -13.85 -18.49
CA LYS A 374 19.45 -13.72 -19.33
C LYS A 374 19.23 -14.19 -20.78
N LYS A 375 18.42 -15.24 -20.99
CA LYS A 375 18.04 -15.67 -22.34
C LYS A 375 17.07 -14.68 -23.00
N LEU A 376 16.22 -14.03 -22.23
CA LEU A 376 15.34 -12.97 -22.72
C LEU A 376 16.13 -11.71 -23.11
N SER A 377 17.17 -11.32 -22.37
CA SER A 377 18.00 -10.15 -22.71
C SER A 377 18.71 -10.32 -24.05
N THR A 378 19.17 -11.53 -24.38
CA THR A 378 19.73 -11.85 -25.70
C THR A 378 18.71 -11.77 -26.85
N VAL A 379 17.42 -11.97 -26.57
CA VAL A 379 16.34 -11.85 -27.57
C VAL A 379 15.87 -10.40 -27.73
N LEU A 380 16.06 -9.57 -26.70
CA LEU A 380 15.63 -8.18 -26.65
C LEU A 380 16.70 -7.17 -27.10
N GLY A 381 17.85 -7.64 -27.60
CA GLY A 381 18.88 -6.80 -28.21
C GLY A 381 19.67 -5.97 -27.19
N ASP A 382 20.41 -6.64 -26.31
CA ASP A 382 21.26 -6.05 -25.26
C ASP A 382 20.59 -4.88 -24.52
N TRP A 383 19.64 -5.28 -23.67
CA TRP A 383 19.13 -4.50 -22.55
C TRP A 383 20.15 -4.35 -21.42
#